data_AF-A0A8B2NGC6-F1
#
_entry.id   AF-A0A8B2NGC6-F1
#
_cell.length_a   1.000
_cell.length_b   1.000
_cell.length_c   1.000
_cell.angle_alpha   90.00
_cell.angle_beta   90.00
_cell.angle_gamma   90.00
#
_symmetry.space_group_name_H-M   'P 1'
#
loop_
_entity.id
_entity.type
_entity.pdbx_description
1 polymer ?
#
loop_
_entity_poly.entity_id
_entity_poly.type
_entity_poly.pdbx_seq_one_letter_code
_entity_poly.pdbx_strand_id
1 'polypeptide(L)'
;MPNAHASDVAAGPATDLIETDFPSLARRPAPRPTGAANPYPLLRRFLVVVLPVLALALTGLLIASVHALSTIAERVYEADAAGRHVSMAAIVGTAAPDALEAIAGGRFPEPADAARTQALLAEKAEMFSLTCVALIAPAGTAYVNEGPACPALGRERRKDIVAYIADQLSTPDARLFKAIEQPIPAWLVASVVPGAGGPVVIATLQASTPLDEVIGASIMSWIGGLGLALVVAVGIALFLVAQTQNEIDRRSETLSSARDRIARFVSRHVRTSALAPERARRSDCTVLFMDIRDFSSFAETASPDATAALVTTIAGIGFAAVEAHGGDVDRLIGDGLIARFDGPDRIDRAFDAAAEILRRTAAARTARGVGIGLMDGEVVEATIAVGDRADATILGRTVNVCARLCGTARAGEIVASVALVPPSTCRLVDAGTETLTLKGHRDPVSARRLRLTFGAPTGRMPAAAHEAPSRGRPLRAGAGVAITGRAVETLPREV
;
A
#
# COMPACT_ATOMS: atom_id res chain seq x y z
N MET A 1 -19.32 82.98 5.77
CA MET A 1 -19.05 82.11 6.94
C MET A 1 -18.45 80.80 6.44
N PRO A 2 -17.44 80.26 7.13
CA PRO A 2 -16.22 79.71 6.55
C PRO A 2 -16.21 78.17 6.55
N ASN A 3 -15.41 77.47 5.75
CA ASN A 3 -14.03 77.02 6.04
C ASN A 3 -13.64 76.03 4.91
N ALA A 4 -12.39 75.70 4.56
CA ALA A 4 -11.06 76.24 4.80
C ALA A 4 -10.06 75.28 4.09
N HIS A 5 -8.98 75.82 3.50
CA HIS A 5 -7.64 75.23 3.24
C HIS A 5 -7.54 73.97 2.32
N ALA A 6 -6.92 73.96 1.11
CA ALA A 6 -5.57 74.36 0.66
C ALA A 6 -4.45 73.81 1.57
N SER A 7 -3.41 73.08 1.18
CA SER A 7 -2.66 73.01 -0.09
C SER A 7 -1.61 71.87 -0.03
N ASP A 8 -1.22 71.40 -1.22
CA ASP A 8 0.02 70.75 -1.66
C ASP A 8 1.22 70.67 -0.71
N VAL A 9 1.95 69.54 -0.77
CA VAL A 9 3.43 69.53 -0.97
C VAL A 9 3.85 68.29 -1.77
N ALA A 10 4.67 68.54 -2.79
CA ALA A 10 5.30 67.62 -3.73
C ALA A 10 6.48 66.81 -3.15
N ALA A 11 6.77 65.66 -3.77
CA ALA A 11 8.09 65.03 -3.78
C ALA A 11 8.29 64.23 -5.08
N GLY A 12 9.28 64.59 -5.90
CA GLY A 12 9.86 63.72 -6.93
C GLY A 12 11.11 62.99 -6.39
N PRO A 13 12.00 62.46 -7.25
CA PRO A 13 11.79 61.68 -8.46
C PRO A 13 12.26 60.21 -8.29
N ALA A 14 11.95 59.40 -9.29
CA ALA A 14 12.32 57.99 -9.42
C ALA A 14 13.83 57.72 -9.23
N THR A 15 14.14 56.69 -8.44
CA THR A 15 15.47 56.05 -8.44
C THR A 15 15.26 54.60 -8.83
N ASP A 16 15.75 54.26 -10.04
CA ASP A 16 15.86 52.90 -10.55
C ASP A 16 16.66 52.03 -9.58
N LEU A 17 15.98 51.04 -8.98
CA LEU A 17 16.64 49.89 -8.38
C LEU A 17 16.33 48.67 -9.25
N ILE A 18 17.41 48.24 -9.89
CA ILE A 18 17.60 47.05 -10.72
C ILE A 18 16.90 45.84 -10.08
N GLU A 19 15.77 45.47 -10.67
CA GLU A 19 15.08 44.20 -10.45
C GLU A 19 15.96 43.11 -11.09
N THR A 20 16.75 42.42 -10.27
CA THR A 20 17.49 41.23 -10.72
C THR A 20 16.55 40.03 -10.66
N ASP A 21 16.08 39.67 -11.84
CA ASP A 21 15.27 38.51 -12.18
C ASP A 21 15.97 37.21 -11.71
N PHE A 22 15.50 36.61 -10.61
CA PHE A 22 15.84 35.23 -10.26
C PHE A 22 14.80 34.31 -10.93
N PRO A 23 15.19 33.44 -11.88
CA PRO A 23 14.25 32.50 -12.45
C PRO A 23 13.77 31.55 -11.37
N SER A 24 12.46 31.56 -11.13
CA SER A 24 11.78 30.62 -10.26
C SER A 24 12.08 29.19 -10.71
N LEU A 25 12.99 28.52 -10.01
CA LEU A 25 13.14 27.07 -10.08
C LEU A 25 11.89 26.46 -9.46
N ALA A 26 10.84 26.33 -10.28
CA ALA A 26 9.71 25.45 -10.02
C ALA A 26 10.28 24.06 -9.71
N ARG A 27 10.38 23.72 -8.42
CA ARG A 27 10.81 22.41 -7.95
C ARG A 27 9.83 21.40 -8.54
N ARG A 28 10.28 20.63 -9.52
CA ARG A 28 9.61 19.37 -9.86
C ARG A 28 9.54 18.55 -8.57
N PRO A 29 8.36 18.07 -8.16
CA PRO A 29 8.27 17.16 -7.03
C PRO A 29 9.17 15.95 -7.33
N ALA A 30 10.03 15.59 -6.37
CA ALA A 30 10.89 14.42 -6.51
C ALA A 30 10.03 13.20 -6.85
N PRO A 31 10.48 12.32 -7.78
CA PRO A 31 9.75 11.10 -8.08
C PRO A 31 9.53 10.32 -6.79
N ARG A 32 8.27 10.03 -6.47
CA ARG A 32 7.92 9.16 -5.34
C ARG A 32 8.71 7.86 -5.48
N PRO A 33 9.38 7.38 -4.42
CA PRO A 33 10.09 6.10 -4.49
C PRO A 33 9.10 4.99 -4.83
N THR A 34 9.13 4.53 -6.09
CA THR A 34 8.38 3.38 -6.58
C THR A 34 9.02 2.13 -6.00
N GLY A 35 8.70 1.81 -4.75
CA GLY A 35 9.23 0.60 -4.10
C GLY A 35 9.15 0.54 -2.58
N ALA A 36 8.74 1.59 -1.89
CA ALA A 36 8.42 1.47 -0.45
C ALA A 36 7.13 0.67 -0.31
N ALA A 37 7.25 -0.65 -0.17
CA ALA A 37 6.16 -1.52 0.23
C ALA A 37 5.49 -0.88 1.45
N ASN A 38 4.22 -0.49 1.30
CA ASN A 38 3.47 0.16 2.37
C ASN A 38 3.59 -0.71 3.63
N PRO A 39 4.19 -0.20 4.74
CA PRO A 39 4.57 -1.03 5.89
C PRO A 39 3.38 -1.76 6.51
N TYR A 40 2.16 -1.30 6.25
CA TYR A 40 0.93 -1.96 6.69
C TYR A 40 -0.11 -2.02 5.56
N PRO A 41 -0.16 -3.13 4.79
CA PRO A 41 -1.12 -3.28 3.71
C PRO A 41 -2.49 -3.70 4.28
N LEU A 42 -3.05 -2.87 5.17
CA LEU A 42 -4.35 -3.08 5.83
C LEU A 42 -5.45 -3.28 4.79
N LEU A 43 -5.47 -2.45 3.75
CA LEU A 43 -6.41 -2.57 2.63
C LEU A 43 -6.28 -3.92 1.91
N ARG A 44 -5.05 -4.38 1.64
CA ARG A 44 -4.82 -5.68 0.99
C ARG A 44 -5.29 -6.84 1.88
N ARG A 45 -4.97 -6.81 3.18
CA ARG A 45 -5.43 -7.85 4.13
C ARG A 45 -6.96 -7.85 4.27
N PHE A 46 -7.58 -6.68 4.30
CA PHE A 46 -9.03 -6.55 4.33
C PHE A 46 -9.68 -7.17 3.08
N LEU A 47 -9.18 -6.84 1.89
CA LEU A 47 -9.71 -7.37 0.63
C LEU A 47 -9.46 -8.87 0.44
N VAL A 48 -8.30 -9.39 0.87
CA VAL A 48 -7.90 -10.78 0.62
C VAL A 48 -8.41 -11.75 1.69
N VAL A 49 -8.64 -11.28 2.92
CA VAL A 49 -8.99 -12.16 4.05
C VAL A 49 -10.37 -11.87 4.60
N VAL A 50 -10.67 -10.61 4.92
CA VAL A 50 -11.91 -10.26 5.64
C VAL A 50 -13.12 -10.33 4.70
N LEU A 51 -13.01 -9.75 3.50
CA LEU A 51 -14.11 -9.70 2.54
C LEU A 51 -14.58 -11.10 2.10
N PRO A 52 -13.70 -12.07 1.75
CA PRO A 52 -14.14 -13.41 1.36
C PRO A 52 -14.79 -14.19 2.51
N VAL A 53 -14.27 -14.05 3.73
CA VAL A 53 -14.85 -14.71 4.93
C VAL A 53 -16.25 -14.16 5.21
N LEU A 54 -16.44 -12.84 5.12
CA LEU A 54 -17.73 -12.21 5.32
C LEU A 54 -18.74 -12.64 4.24
N ALA A 55 -18.31 -12.70 2.97
CA ALA A 55 -19.14 -13.18 1.87
C ALA A 55 -19.57 -14.65 2.06
N LEU A 56 -18.64 -15.51 2.50
CA LEU A 56 -18.92 -16.92 2.76
C LEU A 56 -19.89 -17.11 3.94
N ALA A 57 -19.71 -16.34 5.02
CA ALA A 57 -20.62 -16.36 6.17
C ALA A 57 -22.05 -15.93 5.79
N LEU A 58 -22.20 -14.86 5.01
CA LEU A 58 -23.51 -14.38 4.56
C LEU A 58 -24.18 -15.34 3.58
N THR A 59 -23.40 -15.97 2.69
CA THR A 59 -23.92 -17.00 1.78
C THR A 59 -24.43 -18.21 2.58
N GLY A 60 -23.68 -18.64 3.61
CA GLY A 60 -24.11 -19.71 4.50
C GLY A 60 -25.40 -19.36 5.27
N LEU A 61 -25.51 -18.13 5.77
CA LEU A 61 -26.71 -17.64 6.44
C LEU A 61 -27.93 -17.66 5.51
N LEU A 62 -27.78 -17.21 4.27
CA LEU A 62 -28.86 -17.21 3.28
C LEU A 62 -29.36 -18.62 2.99
N ILE A 63 -28.45 -19.57 2.75
CA ILE A 63 -28.80 -20.98 2.48
C ILE A 63 -29.56 -21.58 3.67
N ALA A 64 -29.06 -21.35 4.90
CA ALA A 64 -29.70 -21.83 6.12
C ALA A 64 -31.12 -21.24 6.30
N SER A 65 -31.30 -19.95 6.01
CA SER A 65 -32.60 -19.29 6.09
C SER A 65 -33.60 -19.83 5.07
N VAL A 66 -33.19 -20.05 3.81
CA VAL A 66 -34.06 -20.64 2.77
C VAL A 66 -34.49 -22.05 3.18
N HIS A 67 -33.54 -22.87 3.65
CA HIS A 67 -33.83 -24.22 4.09
C HIS A 67 -34.78 -24.25 5.30
N ALA A 68 -34.55 -23.37 6.28
CA ALA A 68 -35.43 -23.24 7.43
C ALA A 68 -36.85 -22.81 7.03
N LEU A 69 -37.00 -21.85 6.12
CA LEU A 69 -38.31 -21.37 5.67
C LEU A 69 -39.09 -22.47 4.92
N SER A 70 -38.41 -23.22 4.04
CA SER A 70 -39.01 -24.38 3.34
C SER A 70 -39.48 -25.44 4.34
N THR A 71 -38.65 -25.77 5.32
CA THR A 71 -38.98 -26.79 6.33
C THR A 71 -40.17 -26.36 7.19
N ILE A 72 -40.24 -25.07 7.56
CA ILE A 72 -41.36 -24.52 8.32
C ILE A 72 -42.65 -24.59 7.49
N ALA A 73 -42.58 -24.20 6.22
CA ALA A 73 -43.73 -24.28 5.32
C ALA A 73 -44.27 -25.71 5.20
N GLU A 74 -43.42 -26.70 4.91
CA GLU A 74 -43.81 -28.12 4.83
C GLU A 74 -44.54 -28.59 6.08
N ARG A 75 -43.98 -28.29 7.28
CA ARG A 75 -44.57 -28.70 8.56
C ARG A 75 -45.91 -28.03 8.84
N VAL A 76 -46.05 -26.74 8.51
CA VAL A 76 -47.31 -26.01 8.70
C VAL A 76 -48.39 -26.60 7.81
N TYR A 77 -48.07 -26.91 6.55
CA TYR A 77 -49.01 -27.51 5.61
C TYR A 77 -49.41 -28.92 5.98
N GLU A 78 -48.45 -29.75 6.40
CA GLU A 78 -48.73 -31.10 6.87
C GLU A 78 -49.68 -31.08 8.09
N ALA A 79 -49.44 -30.16 9.04
CA ALA A 79 -50.28 -30.02 10.23
C ALA A 79 -51.70 -29.50 9.89
N ASP A 80 -51.82 -28.49 9.04
CA ASP A 80 -53.10 -27.93 8.61
C ASP A 80 -53.93 -28.96 7.81
N ALA A 81 -53.31 -29.64 6.85
CA ALA A 81 -53.96 -30.68 6.05
C ALA A 81 -54.42 -31.86 6.92
N ALA A 82 -53.61 -32.32 7.88
CA ALA A 82 -54.02 -33.36 8.82
C ALA A 82 -55.27 -32.95 9.64
N GLY A 83 -55.35 -31.69 10.08
CA GLY A 83 -56.54 -31.17 10.76
C GLY A 83 -57.79 -31.16 9.87
N ARG A 84 -57.64 -30.78 8.59
CA ARG A 84 -58.71 -30.84 7.59
C ARG A 84 -59.16 -32.27 7.34
N HIS A 85 -58.23 -33.22 7.21
CA HIS A 85 -58.53 -34.63 6.98
C HIS A 85 -59.39 -35.23 8.11
N VAL A 86 -59.06 -34.96 9.37
CA VAL A 86 -59.88 -35.40 10.51
C VAL A 86 -61.30 -34.83 10.42
N SER A 87 -61.43 -33.54 10.09
CA SER A 87 -62.73 -32.89 9.92
C SER A 87 -63.54 -33.48 8.75
N MET A 88 -62.89 -33.78 7.63
CA MET A 88 -63.51 -34.40 6.45
C MET A 88 -64.00 -35.82 6.75
N ALA A 89 -63.19 -36.62 7.45
CA ALA A 89 -63.59 -37.97 7.87
C ALA A 89 -64.83 -37.94 8.77
N ALA A 90 -64.89 -36.99 9.72
CA ALA A 90 -66.04 -36.83 10.61
C ALA A 90 -67.32 -36.41 9.84
N ILE A 91 -67.20 -35.48 8.88
CA ILE A 91 -68.32 -35.03 8.06
C ILE A 91 -68.84 -36.15 7.16
N VAL A 92 -67.94 -36.89 6.49
CA VAL A 92 -68.35 -38.04 5.67
C VAL A 92 -68.94 -39.15 6.54
N GLY A 93 -68.35 -39.44 7.70
CA GLY A 93 -68.84 -40.44 8.63
C GLY A 93 -70.22 -40.13 9.22
N THR A 94 -70.60 -38.85 9.33
CA THR A 94 -71.93 -38.44 9.80
C THR A 94 -72.98 -38.43 8.68
N ALA A 95 -72.60 -38.02 7.47
CA ALA A 95 -73.55 -37.87 6.36
C ALA A 95 -73.75 -39.15 5.51
N ALA A 96 -72.75 -40.04 5.51
CA ALA A 96 -72.72 -41.30 4.77
C ALA A 96 -71.89 -42.38 5.52
N PRO A 97 -72.36 -42.87 6.69
CA PRO A 97 -71.62 -43.82 7.52
C PRO A 97 -71.34 -45.14 6.79
N ASP A 98 -72.33 -45.67 6.06
CA ASP A 98 -72.22 -46.93 5.31
C ASP A 98 -71.18 -46.84 4.18
N ALA A 99 -71.04 -45.65 3.58
CA ALA A 99 -70.01 -45.39 2.58
C ALA A 99 -68.60 -45.46 3.18
N LEU A 100 -68.40 -44.85 4.35
CA LEU A 100 -67.10 -44.82 5.00
C LEU A 100 -66.69 -46.22 5.50
N GLU A 101 -67.66 -47.01 5.98
CA GLU A 101 -67.43 -48.42 6.37
C GLU A 101 -67.10 -49.30 5.16
N ALA A 102 -67.81 -49.14 4.05
CA ALA A 102 -67.48 -49.83 2.79
C ALA A 102 -66.05 -49.51 2.33
N ILE A 103 -65.68 -48.22 2.32
CA ILE A 103 -64.34 -47.75 1.94
C ILE A 103 -63.27 -48.31 2.88
N ALA A 104 -63.47 -48.24 4.19
CA ALA A 104 -62.52 -48.79 5.18
C ALA A 104 -62.31 -50.30 4.99
N GLY A 105 -63.38 -51.03 4.61
CA GLY A 105 -63.33 -52.46 4.29
C GLY A 105 -62.83 -52.79 2.87
N GLY A 106 -62.40 -51.80 2.08
CA GLY A 106 -61.90 -52.01 0.71
C GLY A 106 -62.98 -52.34 -0.33
N ARG A 107 -64.26 -52.03 -0.04
CA ARG A 107 -65.42 -52.30 -0.92
C ARG A 107 -65.98 -51.00 -1.48
N PHE A 108 -66.49 -51.05 -2.72
CA PHE A 108 -67.17 -49.90 -3.33
C PHE A 108 -68.51 -49.62 -2.64
N PRO A 109 -68.79 -48.37 -2.20
CA PRO A 109 -70.09 -47.98 -1.66
C PRO A 109 -71.21 -48.20 -2.68
N GLU A 110 -72.45 -48.28 -2.20
CA GLU A 110 -73.61 -48.25 -3.09
C GLU A 110 -73.64 -46.95 -3.92
N PRO A 111 -74.17 -46.98 -5.15
CA PRO A 111 -74.13 -45.82 -6.05
C PRO A 111 -74.71 -44.52 -5.46
N ALA A 112 -75.75 -44.63 -4.63
CA ALA A 112 -76.38 -43.48 -3.97
C ALA A 112 -75.46 -42.85 -2.91
N ASP A 113 -74.78 -43.68 -2.13
CA ASP A 113 -73.85 -43.26 -1.09
C ASP A 113 -72.54 -42.74 -1.69
N ALA A 114 -72.04 -43.38 -2.75
CA ALA A 114 -70.89 -42.90 -3.52
C ALA A 114 -71.14 -41.49 -4.08
N ALA A 115 -72.32 -41.24 -4.67
CA ALA A 115 -72.69 -39.93 -5.18
C ALA A 115 -72.79 -38.88 -4.07
N ARG A 116 -73.33 -39.24 -2.90
CA ARG A 116 -73.42 -38.36 -1.73
C ARG A 116 -72.03 -38.02 -1.17
N THR A 117 -71.16 -39.01 -0.99
CA THR A 117 -69.78 -38.80 -0.54
C THR A 117 -69.00 -37.93 -1.53
N GLN A 118 -69.16 -38.15 -2.83
CA GLN A 118 -68.51 -37.35 -3.87
C GLN A 118 -68.98 -35.88 -3.83
N ALA A 119 -70.28 -35.63 -3.68
CA ALA A 119 -70.83 -34.27 -3.57
C ALA A 119 -70.29 -33.53 -2.33
N LEU A 120 -70.21 -34.22 -1.19
CA LEU A 120 -69.66 -33.67 0.05
C LEU A 120 -68.16 -33.35 -0.08
N LEU A 121 -67.38 -34.27 -0.67
CA LEU A 121 -65.96 -34.04 -0.91
C LEU A 121 -65.72 -32.89 -1.90
N ALA A 122 -66.58 -32.71 -2.90
CA ALA A 122 -66.51 -31.59 -3.83
C ALA A 122 -66.78 -30.25 -3.15
N GLU A 123 -67.84 -30.17 -2.35
CA GLU A 123 -68.18 -28.97 -1.57
C GLU A 123 -67.03 -28.59 -0.62
N LYS A 124 -66.45 -29.56 0.08
CA LYS A 124 -65.32 -29.30 1.00
C LYS A 124 -64.02 -29.00 0.26
N ALA A 125 -63.77 -29.62 -0.90
CA ALA A 125 -62.61 -29.29 -1.72
C ALA A 125 -62.64 -27.82 -2.16
N GLU A 126 -63.80 -27.34 -2.62
CA GLU A 126 -63.98 -25.93 -2.99
C GLU A 126 -63.83 -24.98 -1.79
N MET A 127 -64.47 -25.31 -0.66
CA MET A 127 -64.36 -24.52 0.58
C MET A 127 -62.92 -24.37 1.08
N PHE A 128 -62.11 -25.41 0.94
CA PHE A 128 -60.72 -25.43 1.39
C PHE A 128 -59.71 -25.05 0.30
N SER A 129 -60.19 -24.63 -0.88
CA SER A 129 -59.36 -24.35 -2.07
C SER A 129 -58.42 -25.52 -2.44
N LEU A 130 -58.88 -26.74 -2.21
CA LEU A 130 -58.16 -27.95 -2.55
C LEU A 130 -58.40 -28.29 -4.02
N THR A 131 -57.31 -28.64 -4.69
CA THR A 131 -57.35 -29.15 -6.05
C THR A 131 -57.99 -30.54 -6.04
N CYS A 132 -57.58 -31.47 -5.20
CA CYS A 132 -58.23 -32.78 -5.19
C CYS A 132 -58.31 -33.38 -3.80
N VAL A 133 -59.30 -34.26 -3.60
CA VAL A 133 -59.49 -35.03 -2.38
C VAL A 133 -59.76 -36.48 -2.77
N ALA A 134 -59.06 -37.41 -2.12
CA ALA A 134 -59.26 -38.84 -2.28
C ALA A 134 -59.35 -39.52 -0.92
N LEU A 135 -60.30 -40.45 -0.81
CA LEU A 135 -60.37 -41.41 0.30
C LEU A 135 -59.77 -42.72 -0.18
N ILE A 136 -58.78 -43.24 0.51
CA ILE A 136 -58.03 -44.43 0.12
C ILE A 136 -58.17 -45.47 1.23
N ALA A 137 -58.64 -46.66 0.85
CA ALA A 137 -58.69 -47.79 1.75
C ALA A 137 -57.29 -48.35 2.03
N PRO A 138 -57.06 -49.00 3.20
CA PRO A 138 -55.80 -49.71 3.47
C PRO A 138 -55.47 -50.78 2.42
N ALA A 139 -56.48 -51.35 1.77
CA ALA A 139 -56.34 -52.32 0.67
C ALA A 139 -55.93 -51.69 -0.68
N GLY A 140 -55.70 -50.38 -0.74
CA GLY A 140 -55.26 -49.66 -1.96
C GLY A 140 -56.38 -49.26 -2.92
N THR A 141 -57.66 -49.50 -2.58
CA THR A 141 -58.79 -49.00 -3.36
C THR A 141 -59.04 -47.53 -3.05
N ALA A 142 -58.99 -46.66 -4.08
CA ALA A 142 -59.16 -45.23 -3.93
C ALA A 142 -60.51 -44.73 -4.48
N TYR A 143 -61.13 -43.85 -3.71
CA TYR A 143 -62.36 -43.12 -4.00
C TYR A 143 -61.98 -41.66 -4.19
N VAL A 144 -61.78 -41.30 -5.45
CA VAL A 144 -61.34 -39.96 -5.85
C VAL A 144 -62.56 -39.14 -6.25
N ASN A 145 -62.63 -37.90 -5.78
CA ASN A 145 -63.64 -36.99 -6.29
C ASN A 145 -63.36 -36.66 -7.77
N GLU A 146 -64.26 -37.02 -8.68
CA GLU A 146 -64.15 -36.72 -10.13
C GLU A 146 -64.72 -35.34 -10.52
N GLY A 147 -64.99 -34.45 -9.54
CA GLY A 147 -65.44 -33.08 -9.78
C GLY A 147 -64.37 -32.17 -10.41
N PRO A 148 -64.77 -30.99 -10.92
CA PRO A 148 -63.90 -30.06 -11.66
C PRO A 148 -62.71 -29.52 -10.85
N ALA A 149 -62.73 -29.69 -9.53
CA ALA A 149 -61.59 -29.41 -8.66
C ALA A 149 -60.40 -30.31 -9.01
N CYS A 150 -60.61 -31.63 -9.19
CA CYS A 150 -59.52 -32.56 -9.42
C CYS A 150 -59.02 -32.43 -10.86
N PRO A 151 -57.73 -32.15 -11.12
CA PRO A 151 -57.23 -32.07 -12.48
C PRO A 151 -57.35 -33.44 -13.14
N ALA A 152 -57.25 -33.48 -14.47
CA ALA A 152 -57.13 -34.72 -15.25
C ALA A 152 -55.81 -35.47 -14.97
N LEU A 153 -55.55 -35.85 -13.72
CA LEU A 153 -54.59 -36.88 -13.36
C LEU A 153 -55.01 -38.15 -14.10
N GLY A 154 -54.23 -38.50 -15.12
CA GLY A 154 -54.47 -39.70 -15.92
C GLY A 154 -54.69 -40.92 -15.02
N ARG A 155 -55.55 -41.86 -15.46
CA ARG A 155 -55.91 -43.05 -14.66
C ARG A 155 -54.69 -43.84 -14.17
N GLU A 156 -53.62 -43.90 -14.96
CA GLU A 156 -52.37 -44.58 -14.58
C GLU A 156 -51.63 -43.86 -13.45
N ARG A 157 -51.38 -42.55 -13.59
CA ARG A 157 -50.70 -41.77 -12.55
C ARG A 157 -51.49 -41.72 -11.22
N ARG A 158 -52.82 -41.77 -11.27
CA ARG A 158 -53.65 -41.93 -10.06
C ARG A 158 -53.35 -43.25 -9.34
N LYS A 159 -53.22 -44.36 -10.08
CA LYS A 159 -52.86 -45.65 -9.49
C LYS A 159 -51.47 -45.62 -8.87
N ASP A 160 -50.49 -44.97 -9.51
CA ASP A 160 -49.13 -44.87 -8.98
C ASP A 160 -49.09 -44.06 -7.68
N ILE A 161 -49.80 -42.92 -7.63
CA ILE A 161 -49.89 -42.08 -6.43
C ILE A 161 -50.59 -42.84 -5.30
N VAL A 162 -51.70 -43.52 -5.59
CA VAL A 162 -52.44 -44.31 -4.60
C VAL A 162 -51.59 -45.47 -4.08
N ALA A 163 -50.89 -46.19 -4.96
CA ALA A 163 -49.98 -47.27 -4.57
C ALA A 163 -48.83 -46.76 -3.71
N TYR A 164 -48.26 -45.60 -4.06
CA TYR A 164 -47.22 -44.94 -3.27
C TYR A 164 -47.72 -44.51 -1.88
N ILE A 165 -48.91 -43.92 -1.79
CA ILE A 165 -49.52 -43.53 -0.51
C ILE A 165 -49.77 -44.76 0.36
N ALA A 166 -50.33 -45.84 -0.22
CA ALA A 166 -50.66 -47.06 0.49
C ALA A 166 -49.41 -47.77 1.04
N ASP A 167 -48.30 -47.77 0.28
CA ASP A 167 -47.02 -48.32 0.71
C ASP A 167 -46.42 -47.54 1.90
N GLN A 168 -46.46 -46.21 1.83
CA GLN A 168 -45.81 -45.35 2.82
C GLN A 168 -46.60 -45.17 4.13
N LEU A 169 -47.93 -45.37 4.13
CA LEU A 169 -48.80 -45.13 5.27
C LEU A 169 -49.24 -46.43 5.97
N SER A 170 -48.25 -47.24 6.39
CA SER A 170 -48.48 -48.55 7.02
C SER A 170 -48.81 -48.50 8.53
N THR A 171 -48.68 -47.33 9.18
CA THR A 171 -48.89 -47.18 10.63
C THR A 171 -50.04 -46.22 10.95
N PRO A 172 -50.76 -46.42 12.08
CA PRO A 172 -51.67 -45.42 12.61
C PRO A 172 -50.94 -44.08 12.82
N ASP A 173 -51.58 -42.97 12.48
CA ASP A 173 -51.04 -41.60 12.54
C ASP A 173 -49.92 -41.25 11.55
N ALA A 174 -49.61 -42.14 10.59
CA ALA A 174 -48.67 -41.81 9.53
C ALA A 174 -49.17 -40.63 8.69
N ARG A 175 -48.23 -39.74 8.33
CA ARG A 175 -48.44 -38.59 7.46
C ARG A 175 -47.40 -38.61 6.36
N LEU A 176 -47.82 -38.21 5.17
CA LEU A 176 -46.99 -38.16 3.99
C LEU A 176 -47.16 -36.78 3.36
N PHE A 177 -46.06 -36.08 3.16
CA PHE A 177 -45.97 -34.88 2.34
C PHE A 177 -45.13 -35.18 1.10
N LYS A 178 -45.62 -34.79 -0.08
CA LYS A 178 -44.87 -34.92 -1.33
C LYS A 178 -45.20 -33.79 -2.29
N ALA A 179 -44.16 -33.11 -2.79
CA ALA A 179 -44.31 -32.19 -3.90
C ALA A 179 -44.48 -32.96 -5.23
N ILE A 180 -45.46 -32.55 -6.02
CA ILE A 180 -45.74 -33.05 -7.37
C ILE A 180 -45.44 -31.92 -8.33
N GLU A 181 -44.42 -32.07 -9.18
CA GLU A 181 -43.97 -31.00 -10.08
C GLU A 181 -44.75 -30.95 -11.41
N GLN A 182 -45.35 -32.06 -11.84
CA GLN A 182 -46.09 -32.15 -13.10
C GLN A 182 -47.36 -33.00 -12.95
N PRO A 183 -48.41 -32.80 -13.77
CA PRO A 183 -48.54 -31.75 -14.80
C PRO A 183 -48.88 -30.36 -14.22
N ILE A 184 -49.28 -30.30 -12.95
CA ILE A 184 -49.53 -29.06 -12.21
C ILE A 184 -48.73 -29.14 -10.92
N PRO A 185 -47.95 -28.10 -10.56
CA PRO A 185 -47.21 -28.06 -9.32
C PRO A 185 -48.18 -28.04 -8.13
N ALA A 186 -48.18 -29.11 -7.34
CA ALA A 186 -49.10 -29.30 -6.24
C ALA A 186 -48.45 -30.06 -5.08
N TRP A 187 -48.93 -29.83 -3.88
CA TRP A 187 -48.54 -30.59 -2.70
C TRP A 187 -49.59 -31.63 -2.40
N LEU A 188 -49.13 -32.87 -2.36
CA LEU A 188 -49.87 -34.01 -1.90
C LEU A 188 -49.62 -34.18 -0.42
N VAL A 189 -50.68 -34.08 0.38
CA VAL A 189 -50.64 -34.49 1.78
C VAL A 189 -51.59 -35.66 1.97
N ALA A 190 -51.11 -36.74 2.58
CA ALA A 190 -51.94 -37.87 2.93
C ALA A 190 -51.76 -38.22 4.41
N SER A 191 -52.86 -38.51 5.10
CA SER A 191 -52.83 -38.94 6.50
C SER A 191 -53.81 -40.07 6.77
N VAL A 192 -53.43 -40.97 7.69
CA VAL A 192 -54.33 -42.00 8.21
C VAL A 192 -55.28 -41.36 9.23
N VAL A 193 -56.58 -41.56 9.07
CA VAL A 193 -57.62 -41.06 9.98
C VAL A 193 -58.47 -42.23 10.48
N PRO A 194 -58.81 -42.30 11.79
CA PRO A 194 -59.73 -43.32 12.30
C PRO A 194 -61.16 -43.08 11.79
N GLY A 195 -61.78 -44.11 11.21
CA GLY A 195 -63.17 -44.10 10.75
C GLY A 195 -64.02 -45.18 11.44
N ALA A 196 -65.35 -45.07 11.33
CA ALA A 196 -66.32 -45.97 11.97
C ALA A 196 -66.18 -47.46 11.57
N GLY A 197 -65.53 -47.74 10.44
CA GLY A 197 -65.25 -49.10 9.94
C GLY A 197 -63.77 -49.48 9.84
N GLY A 198 -62.85 -48.69 10.41
CA GLY A 198 -61.40 -48.91 10.31
C GLY A 198 -60.62 -47.66 9.86
N PRO A 199 -59.28 -47.71 9.78
CA PRO A 199 -58.47 -46.59 9.33
C PRO A 199 -58.72 -46.31 7.84
N VAL A 200 -58.92 -45.03 7.50
CA VAL A 200 -59.04 -44.56 6.12
C VAL A 200 -57.96 -43.53 5.87
N VAL A 201 -57.28 -43.62 4.73
CA VAL A 201 -56.31 -42.62 4.32
C VAL A 201 -57.05 -41.51 3.58
N ILE A 202 -56.86 -40.27 3.99
CA ILE A 202 -57.34 -39.10 3.24
C ILE A 202 -56.14 -38.44 2.61
N ALA A 203 -56.20 -38.24 1.29
CA ALA A 203 -55.19 -37.57 0.52
C ALA A 203 -55.77 -36.31 -0.12
N THR A 204 -55.11 -35.18 0.07
CA THR A 204 -55.47 -33.90 -0.54
C THR A 204 -54.34 -33.38 -1.41
N LEU A 205 -54.72 -32.74 -2.52
CA LEU A 205 -53.82 -32.01 -3.38
C LEU A 205 -54.17 -30.53 -3.31
N GLN A 206 -53.16 -29.69 -3.10
CA GLN A 206 -53.29 -28.23 -3.12
C GLN A 206 -52.24 -27.64 -4.07
N ALA A 207 -52.60 -26.62 -4.87
CA ALA A 207 -51.65 -25.94 -5.74
C ALA A 207 -50.54 -25.26 -4.91
N SER A 208 -49.28 -25.45 -5.31
CA SER A 208 -48.13 -24.87 -4.58
C SER A 208 -47.89 -23.39 -4.88
N THR A 209 -48.47 -22.88 -5.97
CA THR A 209 -48.20 -21.53 -6.51
C THR A 209 -48.37 -20.39 -5.50
N PRO A 210 -49.41 -20.33 -4.64
CA PRO A 210 -49.57 -19.20 -3.73
C PRO A 210 -48.48 -19.17 -2.65
N LEU A 211 -47.94 -20.33 -2.25
CA LEU A 211 -46.88 -20.35 -1.25
C LEU A 211 -45.49 -20.19 -1.87
N ASP A 212 -45.27 -20.73 -3.08
CA ASP A 212 -44.04 -20.47 -3.83
C ASP A 212 -43.84 -18.96 -4.04
N GLU A 213 -44.93 -18.20 -4.25
CA GLU A 213 -44.91 -16.73 -4.29
C GLU A 213 -44.54 -16.10 -2.94
N VAL A 214 -45.12 -16.55 -1.83
CA VAL A 214 -44.82 -16.02 -0.48
C VAL A 214 -43.38 -16.33 -0.05
N ILE A 215 -42.91 -17.56 -0.30
CA ILE A 215 -41.54 -17.99 -0.04
C ILE A 215 -40.59 -17.18 -0.91
N GLY A 216 -40.86 -17.08 -2.21
CA GLY A 216 -40.05 -16.30 -3.16
C GLY A 216 -39.96 -14.82 -2.78
N ALA A 217 -41.09 -14.17 -2.47
CA ALA A 217 -41.14 -12.77 -2.06
C ALA A 217 -40.37 -12.54 -0.75
N SER A 218 -40.48 -13.46 0.21
CA SER A 218 -39.74 -13.41 1.47
C SER A 218 -38.23 -13.54 1.23
N ILE A 219 -37.80 -14.53 0.44
CA ILE A 219 -36.39 -14.76 0.11
C ILE A 219 -35.80 -13.54 -0.60
N MET A 220 -36.49 -12.98 -1.59
CA MET A 220 -36.03 -11.79 -2.32
C MET A 220 -35.90 -10.56 -1.41
N SER A 221 -36.81 -10.40 -0.44
CA SER A 221 -36.74 -9.32 0.55
C SER A 221 -35.51 -9.46 1.46
N TRP A 222 -35.21 -10.67 1.90
CA TRP A 222 -34.02 -10.96 2.70
C TRP A 222 -32.72 -10.78 1.91
N ILE A 223 -32.67 -11.25 0.65
CA ILE A 223 -31.51 -11.05 -0.25
C ILE A 223 -31.25 -9.55 -0.45
N GLY A 224 -32.30 -8.78 -0.74
CA GLY A 224 -32.20 -7.33 -0.91
C GLY A 224 -31.70 -6.62 0.36
N GLY A 225 -32.31 -6.92 1.51
CA GLY A 225 -31.97 -6.30 2.79
C GLY A 225 -30.55 -6.64 3.27
N LEU A 226 -30.19 -7.92 3.28
CA LEU A 226 -28.85 -8.36 3.69
C LEU A 226 -27.78 -7.94 2.69
N GLY A 227 -28.09 -7.95 1.39
CA GLY A 227 -27.20 -7.47 0.34
C GLY A 227 -26.89 -5.98 0.50
N LEU A 228 -27.91 -5.16 0.74
CA LEU A 228 -27.73 -3.72 0.98
C LEU A 228 -26.91 -3.47 2.26
N ALA A 229 -27.22 -4.18 3.35
CA ALA A 229 -26.48 -4.07 4.61
C ALA A 229 -24.99 -4.45 4.43
N LEU A 230 -24.70 -5.49 3.66
CA LEU A 230 -23.33 -5.89 3.32
C LEU A 230 -22.61 -4.79 2.52
N VAL A 231 -23.23 -4.24 1.48
CA VAL A 231 -22.63 -3.19 0.66
C VAL A 231 -22.29 -1.96 1.51
N VAL A 232 -23.21 -1.56 2.40
CA VAL A 232 -22.99 -0.43 3.32
C VAL A 232 -21.86 -0.74 4.30
N ALA A 233 -21.84 -1.92 4.92
CA ALA A 233 -20.80 -2.31 5.87
C ALA A 233 -19.41 -2.37 5.21
N VAL A 234 -19.32 -2.90 3.98
CA VAL A 234 -18.08 -2.92 3.19
C VAL A 234 -17.64 -1.50 2.84
N GLY A 235 -18.57 -0.63 2.43
CA GLY A 235 -18.28 0.78 2.15
C GLY A 235 -17.73 1.53 3.36
N ILE A 236 -18.36 1.36 4.54
CA ILE A 236 -17.88 1.95 5.80
C ILE A 236 -16.49 1.42 6.15
N ALA A 237 -16.26 0.11 6.05
CA ALA A 237 -14.98 -0.49 6.35
C ALA A 237 -13.87 0.02 5.41
N LEU A 238 -14.14 0.11 4.11
CA LEU A 238 -13.21 0.69 3.13
C LEU A 238 -12.91 2.16 3.44
N PHE A 239 -13.93 2.93 3.80
CA PHE A 239 -13.77 4.34 4.19
C PHE A 239 -12.89 4.50 5.43
N LEU A 240 -13.15 3.73 6.50
CA LEU A 240 -12.37 3.77 7.74
C LEU A 240 -10.91 3.35 7.52
N VAL A 241 -10.68 2.29 6.73
CA VAL A 241 -9.32 1.85 6.38
C VAL A 241 -8.58 2.93 5.58
N ALA A 242 -9.25 3.54 4.60
CA ALA A 242 -8.66 4.61 3.79
C ALA A 242 -8.32 5.86 4.64
N GLN A 243 -9.21 6.26 5.55
CA GLN A 243 -8.92 7.36 6.48
C GLN A 243 -7.72 7.06 7.39
N THR A 244 -7.65 5.84 7.94
CA THR A 244 -6.56 5.44 8.84
C THR A 244 -5.21 5.42 8.12
N GLN A 245 -5.16 4.98 6.87
CA GLN A 245 -3.94 4.98 6.07
C GLN A 245 -3.46 6.41 5.77
N ASN A 246 -4.37 7.31 5.38
CA ASN A 246 -4.01 8.71 5.13
C ASN A 246 -3.44 9.42 6.37
N GLU A 247 -3.95 9.10 7.56
CA GLU A 247 -3.45 9.69 8.82
C GLU A 247 -2.04 9.19 9.17
N ILE A 248 -1.74 7.90 8.93
CA ILE A 248 -0.41 7.33 9.15
C ILE A 248 0.61 7.95 8.19
N ASP A 249 0.26 8.07 6.92
CA ASP A 249 1.16 8.61 5.90
C ASP A 249 1.56 10.07 6.19
N ARG A 250 0.61 10.91 6.63
CA ARG A 250 0.90 12.31 7.01
C ARG A 250 1.85 12.44 8.20
N ARG A 251 1.70 11.58 9.22
CA ARG A 251 2.56 11.61 10.41
C ARG A 251 3.97 11.12 10.11
N SER A 252 4.09 10.11 9.26
CA SER A 252 5.40 9.56 8.85
C SER A 252 6.20 10.53 7.98
N GLU A 253 5.57 11.27 7.07
CA GLU A 253 6.26 12.27 6.23
C GLU A 253 6.80 13.47 7.04
N THR A 254 6.07 13.89 8.07
CA THR A 254 6.49 15.02 8.92
C THR A 254 7.69 14.65 9.79
N LEU A 255 7.70 13.43 10.34
CA LEU A 255 8.80 12.91 11.16
C LEU A 255 10.04 12.57 10.33
N SER A 256 9.88 12.00 9.13
CA SER A 256 11.01 11.72 8.23
C SER A 256 11.65 13.01 7.74
N SER A 257 10.86 14.01 7.35
CA SER A 257 11.36 15.31 6.90
C SER A 257 12.09 16.07 8.01
N ALA A 258 11.59 16.02 9.26
CA ALA A 258 12.29 16.60 10.40
C ALA A 258 13.62 15.87 10.69
N ARG A 259 13.60 14.53 10.65
CA ARG A 259 14.79 13.70 10.84
C ARG A 259 15.85 13.94 9.76
N ASP A 260 15.45 14.05 8.49
CA ASP A 260 16.36 14.30 7.37
C ASP A 260 16.91 15.74 7.38
N ARG A 261 16.13 16.71 7.85
CA ARG A 261 16.61 18.08 8.07
C ARG A 261 17.65 18.13 9.19
N ILE A 262 17.44 17.41 10.30
CA ILE A 262 18.38 17.33 11.42
C ILE A 262 19.62 16.50 11.03
N ALA A 263 19.45 15.42 10.27
CA ALA A 263 20.54 14.54 9.86
C ALA A 263 21.61 15.24 9.02
N ARG A 264 21.27 16.32 8.28
CA ARG A 264 22.26 17.13 7.55
C ARG A 264 23.18 17.95 8.44
N PHE A 265 22.84 18.16 9.71
CA PHE A 265 23.66 18.91 10.66
C PHE A 265 24.60 18.02 11.48
N VAL A 266 24.62 16.71 11.25
CA VAL A 266 25.43 15.76 12.01
C VAL A 266 26.30 14.95 11.06
N SER A 267 27.60 14.84 11.38
CA SER A 267 28.58 14.08 10.60
C SER A 267 28.21 12.60 10.49
N ARG A 268 28.76 11.89 9.48
CA ARG A 268 28.50 10.45 9.32
C ARG A 268 28.95 9.70 10.57
N HIS A 269 30.07 10.12 11.14
CA HIS A 269 30.60 9.57 12.38
C HIS A 269 29.61 9.74 13.54
N VAL A 270 28.99 10.91 13.75
CA VAL A 270 27.99 11.09 14.82
C VAL A 270 26.81 10.14 14.63
N ARG A 271 26.35 9.92 13.39
CA ARG A 271 25.27 8.96 13.10
C ARG A 271 25.65 7.53 13.47
N THR A 272 26.90 7.13 13.21
CA THR A 272 27.39 5.79 13.58
C THR A 272 27.59 5.65 15.09
N SER A 273 28.11 6.67 15.76
CA SER A 273 28.38 6.65 17.20
C SER A 273 27.10 6.71 18.03
N ALA A 274 26.05 7.39 17.55
CA ALA A 274 24.74 7.37 18.19
C ALA A 274 24.07 5.99 18.24
N LEU A 275 24.47 5.06 17.35
CA LEU A 275 23.97 3.70 17.30
C LEU A 275 24.93 2.69 17.95
N ALA A 276 26.13 3.12 18.33
CA ALA A 276 27.13 2.25 18.91
C ALA A 276 26.85 2.04 20.41
N PRO A 277 27.02 0.80 20.93
CA PRO A 277 26.86 0.53 22.36
C PRO A 277 27.97 1.17 23.21
N GLU A 278 29.14 1.40 22.63
CA GLU A 278 30.30 1.99 23.29
C GLU A 278 30.28 3.52 23.20
N ARG A 279 30.45 4.19 24.35
CA ARG A 279 30.49 5.67 24.44
C ARG A 279 31.81 6.28 23.99
N ALA A 280 32.88 5.51 23.94
CA ALA A 280 34.17 5.95 23.42
C ALA A 280 34.98 4.77 22.85
N ARG A 281 35.71 5.01 21.77
CA ARG A 281 36.63 4.04 21.17
C ARG A 281 37.88 4.73 20.61
N ARG A 282 38.99 3.97 20.49
CA ARG A 282 40.21 4.44 19.83
C ARG A 282 40.18 4.06 18.35
N SER A 283 40.66 4.95 17.50
CA SER A 283 40.77 4.73 16.06
C SER A 283 41.93 5.51 15.48
N ASP A 284 42.61 4.98 14.47
CA ASP A 284 43.58 5.73 13.68
C ASP A 284 42.89 6.52 12.58
N CYS A 285 43.15 7.82 12.51
CA CYS A 285 42.66 8.67 11.43
C CYS A 285 43.66 9.77 11.06
N THR A 286 43.51 10.32 9.86
CA THR A 286 44.17 11.56 9.47
C THR A 286 43.22 12.72 9.70
N VAL A 287 43.62 13.65 10.55
CA VAL A 287 42.87 14.85 10.89
C VAL A 287 43.31 15.99 9.98
N LEU A 288 42.33 16.75 9.49
CA LEU A 288 42.51 17.98 8.74
C LEU A 288 41.86 19.12 9.51
N PHE A 289 42.63 20.16 9.78
CA PHE A 289 42.11 21.46 10.22
C PHE A 289 42.27 22.47 9.11
N MET A 290 41.23 23.22 8.80
CA MET A 290 41.28 24.36 7.89
C MET A 290 40.78 25.58 8.64
N ASP A 291 41.43 26.72 8.44
CA ASP A 291 41.08 27.95 9.14
C ASP A 291 41.34 29.18 8.25
N ILE A 292 40.47 30.18 8.29
CA ILE A 292 40.58 31.38 7.43
C ILE A 292 41.68 32.27 8.01
N ARG A 293 42.53 32.84 7.14
CA ARG A 293 43.61 33.72 7.61
C ARG A 293 43.09 35.14 7.83
N ASP A 294 43.52 35.74 8.94
CA ASP A 294 43.14 37.09 9.38
C ASP A 294 41.61 37.32 9.45
N PHE A 295 40.85 36.28 9.76
CA PHE A 295 39.39 36.36 9.81
C PHE A 295 38.88 37.32 10.87
N SER A 296 39.44 37.28 12.10
CA SER A 296 38.99 38.17 13.18
C SER A 296 39.08 39.65 12.78
N SER A 297 40.20 40.07 12.19
CA SER A 297 40.37 41.44 11.70
C SER A 297 39.46 41.77 10.52
N PHE A 298 39.14 40.79 9.66
CA PHE A 298 38.16 40.97 8.60
C PHE A 298 36.74 41.15 9.17
N ALA A 299 36.33 40.33 10.13
CA ALA A 299 35.01 40.37 10.74
C ALA A 299 34.74 41.67 11.54
N GLU A 300 35.78 42.32 12.06
CA GLU A 300 35.67 43.62 12.74
C GLU A 300 35.33 44.77 11.78
N THR A 301 35.66 44.64 10.50
CA THR A 301 35.55 45.72 9.50
C THR A 301 34.51 45.45 8.42
N ALA A 302 34.20 44.17 8.16
CA ALA A 302 33.23 43.75 7.16
C ALA A 302 31.78 43.82 7.68
N SER A 303 30.82 43.92 6.76
CA SER A 303 29.40 43.81 7.12
C SER A 303 29.05 42.38 7.57
N PRO A 304 27.97 42.18 8.35
CA PRO A 304 27.50 40.84 8.74
C PRO A 304 27.25 39.94 7.53
N ASP A 305 26.64 40.46 6.46
CA ASP A 305 26.37 39.71 5.23
C ASP A 305 27.65 39.30 4.51
N ALA A 306 28.64 40.20 4.41
CA ALA A 306 29.93 39.89 3.81
C ALA A 306 30.72 38.86 4.63
N THR A 307 30.64 38.95 5.96
CA THR A 307 31.25 37.98 6.88
C THR A 307 30.63 36.61 6.72
N ALA A 308 29.30 36.52 6.75
CA ALA A 308 28.56 35.29 6.54
C ALA A 308 28.83 34.68 5.15
N ALA A 309 28.88 35.51 4.10
CA ALA A 309 29.16 35.07 2.73
C ALA A 309 30.58 34.48 2.59
N LEU A 310 31.59 35.09 3.22
CA LEU A 310 32.96 34.57 3.21
C LEU A 310 33.03 33.19 3.88
N VAL A 311 32.50 33.07 5.09
CA VAL A 311 32.49 31.80 5.84
C VAL A 311 31.71 30.74 5.07
N THR A 312 30.53 31.07 4.54
CA THR A 312 29.70 30.14 3.78
C THR A 312 30.42 29.63 2.52
N THR A 313 31.10 30.52 1.81
CA THR A 313 31.85 30.16 0.59
C THR A 313 33.02 29.25 0.90
N ILE A 314 33.85 29.62 1.88
CA ILE A 314 35.04 28.83 2.25
C ILE A 314 34.65 27.50 2.90
N ALA A 315 33.68 27.50 3.81
CA ALA A 315 33.16 26.28 4.40
C ALA A 315 32.59 25.36 3.31
N GLY A 316 31.81 25.89 2.35
CA GLY A 316 31.27 25.13 1.22
C GLY A 316 32.35 24.47 0.35
N ILE A 317 33.45 25.18 0.08
CA ILE A 317 34.63 24.62 -0.59
C ILE A 317 35.24 23.47 0.22
N GLY A 318 35.39 23.69 1.53
CA GLY A 318 35.90 22.71 2.49
C GLY A 318 35.07 21.43 2.54
N PHE A 319 33.76 21.56 2.77
CA PHE A 319 32.81 20.44 2.78
C PHE A 319 32.88 19.63 1.48
N ALA A 320 32.76 20.31 0.33
CA ALA A 320 32.74 19.64 -0.96
C ALA A 320 34.05 18.88 -1.27
N ALA A 321 35.20 19.44 -0.90
CA ALA A 321 36.48 18.78 -1.09
C ALA A 321 36.65 17.58 -0.16
N VAL A 322 36.37 17.74 1.14
CA VAL A 322 36.47 16.64 2.12
C VAL A 322 35.58 15.47 1.71
N GLU A 323 34.31 15.73 1.36
CA GLU A 323 33.39 14.68 0.94
C GLU A 323 33.81 14.00 -0.38
N ALA A 324 34.30 14.77 -1.36
CA ALA A 324 34.76 14.24 -2.65
C ALA A 324 35.93 13.26 -2.51
N HIS A 325 36.75 13.42 -1.49
CA HIS A 325 37.88 12.54 -1.17
C HIS A 325 37.57 11.55 -0.04
N GLY A 326 36.29 11.32 0.27
CA GLY A 326 35.86 10.30 1.23
C GLY A 326 36.28 10.57 2.68
N GLY A 327 36.46 11.84 3.03
CA GLY A 327 36.54 12.29 4.42
C GLY A 327 35.17 12.62 4.99
N ASP A 328 35.13 12.83 6.31
CA ASP A 328 33.94 13.25 7.05
C ASP A 328 34.25 14.55 7.78
N VAL A 329 33.41 15.57 7.60
CA VAL A 329 33.55 16.84 8.34
C VAL A 329 32.91 16.64 9.71
N ASP A 330 33.71 16.70 10.76
CA ASP A 330 33.25 16.50 12.14
C ASP A 330 32.39 17.69 12.59
N ARG A 331 32.94 18.91 12.47
CA ARG A 331 32.25 20.16 12.82
C ARG A 331 32.94 21.38 12.22
N LEU A 332 32.24 22.51 12.25
CA LEU A 332 32.84 23.85 12.11
C LEU A 332 33.29 24.34 13.49
N ILE A 333 34.44 25.02 13.54
CA ILE A 333 34.99 25.63 14.76
C ILE A 333 35.35 27.07 14.43
N GLY A 334 34.49 28.01 14.86
CA GLY A 334 34.61 29.41 14.46
C GLY A 334 34.46 29.56 12.95
N ASP A 335 35.48 30.10 12.30
CA ASP A 335 35.63 30.29 10.86
C ASP A 335 36.34 29.12 10.15
N GLY A 336 36.81 28.14 10.91
CA GLY A 336 37.46 26.94 10.41
C GLY A 336 36.56 25.70 10.40
N LEU A 337 37.10 24.60 9.86
CA LEU A 337 36.50 23.28 9.95
C LEU A 337 37.52 22.24 10.40
N ILE A 338 37.01 21.19 11.03
CA ILE A 338 37.74 19.96 11.33
C ILE A 338 37.13 18.81 10.54
N ALA A 339 38.00 18.06 9.87
CA ALA A 339 37.63 16.86 9.13
C ALA A 339 38.55 15.70 9.49
N ARG A 340 38.06 14.49 9.23
CA ARG A 340 38.80 13.25 9.45
C ARG A 340 38.73 12.34 8.23
N PHE A 341 39.76 11.52 8.07
CA PHE A 341 39.87 10.52 7.02
C PHE A 341 40.26 9.18 7.66
N ASP A 342 39.53 8.12 7.33
CA ASP A 342 39.68 6.79 7.93
C ASP A 342 40.13 5.73 6.92
N GLY A 343 40.66 4.59 7.40
CA GLY A 343 41.06 3.48 6.53
C GLY A 343 42.49 3.57 5.97
N PRO A 344 42.85 2.72 4.99
CA PRO A 344 44.24 2.53 4.55
C PRO A 344 44.81 3.76 3.81
N ASP A 345 44.04 4.38 2.91
CA ASP A 345 44.53 5.51 2.08
C ASP A 345 44.20 6.88 2.69
N ARG A 346 43.97 6.94 4.00
CA ARG A 346 43.49 8.15 4.68
C ARG A 346 44.43 9.35 4.55
N ILE A 347 45.74 9.11 4.53
CA ILE A 347 46.76 10.16 4.40
C ILE A 347 46.70 10.78 3.01
N ASP A 348 46.69 9.96 1.96
CA ASP A 348 46.64 10.41 0.57
C ASP A 348 45.37 11.23 0.32
N ARG A 349 44.21 10.71 0.76
CA ARG A 349 42.93 11.40 0.60
C ARG A 349 42.87 12.73 1.37
N ALA A 350 43.49 12.81 2.53
CA ALA A 350 43.58 14.06 3.29
C ALA A 350 44.45 15.11 2.58
N PHE A 351 45.57 14.70 1.97
CA PHE A 351 46.40 15.60 1.15
C PHE A 351 45.69 16.05 -0.12
N ASP A 352 45.01 15.13 -0.83
CA ASP A 352 44.23 15.46 -2.02
C ASP A 352 43.12 16.46 -1.70
N ALA A 353 42.37 16.23 -0.60
CA ALA A 353 41.36 17.16 -0.12
C ALA A 353 41.97 18.53 0.22
N ALA A 354 43.09 18.57 0.93
CA ALA A 354 43.77 19.82 1.29
C ALA A 354 44.24 20.59 0.05
N ALA A 355 44.81 19.92 -0.94
CA ALA A 355 45.23 20.53 -2.20
C ALA A 355 44.03 21.08 -2.99
N GLU A 356 42.94 20.32 -3.05
CA GLU A 356 41.67 20.72 -3.68
C GLU A 356 41.08 21.97 -3.01
N ILE A 357 41.07 22.03 -1.68
CA ILE A 357 40.63 23.20 -0.90
C ILE A 357 41.44 24.43 -1.28
N LEU A 358 42.78 24.35 -1.24
CA LEU A 358 43.63 25.48 -1.58
C LEU A 358 43.39 25.94 -3.03
N ARG A 359 43.23 25.00 -3.97
CA ARG A 359 43.04 25.27 -5.39
C ARG A 359 41.72 25.98 -5.64
N ARG A 360 40.64 25.47 -5.07
CA ARG A 360 39.29 26.05 -5.21
C ARG A 360 39.18 27.41 -4.50
N THR A 361 39.81 27.56 -3.33
CA THR A 361 39.85 28.84 -2.61
C THR A 361 40.58 29.90 -3.43
N ALA A 362 41.74 29.57 -3.99
CA ALA A 362 42.49 30.47 -4.87
C ALA A 362 41.68 30.83 -6.14
N ALA A 363 41.00 29.85 -6.75
CA ALA A 363 40.18 30.06 -7.94
C ALA A 363 38.93 30.92 -7.67
N ALA A 364 38.33 30.79 -6.48
CA ALA A 364 37.18 31.59 -6.05
C ALA A 364 37.51 33.05 -5.73
N ARG A 365 38.82 33.42 -5.69
CA ARG A 365 39.29 34.78 -5.40
C ARG A 365 38.66 35.35 -4.13
N THR A 366 38.56 34.52 -3.10
CA THR A 366 38.01 34.92 -1.80
C THR A 366 38.82 36.05 -1.19
N ALA A 367 38.18 36.92 -0.40
CA ALA A 367 38.84 38.06 0.23
C ALA A 367 40.00 37.65 1.17
N ARG A 368 39.96 36.42 1.68
CA ARG A 368 40.99 35.81 2.53
C ARG A 368 41.31 34.40 2.03
N GLY A 369 42.57 34.00 2.19
CA GLY A 369 42.99 32.62 1.97
C GLY A 369 42.80 31.76 3.23
N VAL A 370 43.06 30.47 3.09
CA VAL A 370 43.00 29.50 4.20
C VAL A 370 44.39 28.94 4.50
N GLY A 371 44.61 28.60 5.76
CA GLY A 371 45.71 27.73 6.19
C GLY A 371 45.16 26.35 6.52
N ILE A 372 45.93 25.30 6.24
CA ILE A 372 45.53 23.92 6.51
C ILE A 372 46.59 23.23 7.37
N GLY A 373 46.16 22.51 8.40
CA GLY A 373 46.98 21.59 9.19
C GLY A 373 46.59 20.15 8.92
N LEU A 374 47.58 19.25 8.82
CA LEU A 374 47.38 17.80 8.69
C LEU A 374 48.18 17.03 9.74
N MET A 375 47.53 16.04 10.36
CA MET A 375 48.19 15.13 11.30
C MET A 375 47.55 13.75 11.24
N ASP A 376 48.38 12.70 11.14
CA ASP A 376 47.94 11.31 11.24
C ASP A 376 48.24 10.76 12.63
N GLY A 377 47.33 9.95 13.16
CA GLY A 377 47.56 9.16 14.35
C GLY A 377 46.29 8.74 15.05
N GLU A 378 46.46 8.10 16.20
CA GLU A 378 45.35 7.63 17.02
C GLU A 378 44.54 8.80 17.60
N VAL A 379 43.22 8.68 17.56
CA VAL A 379 42.25 9.57 18.22
C VAL A 379 41.31 8.75 19.10
N VAL A 380 40.73 9.41 20.09
CA VAL A 380 39.62 8.89 20.88
C VAL A 380 38.34 9.49 20.33
N GLU A 381 37.51 8.65 19.74
CA GLU A 381 36.15 8.99 19.35
C GLU A 381 35.27 8.85 20.59
N ALA A 382 34.53 9.89 20.96
CA ALA A 382 33.69 9.85 22.14
C ALA A 382 32.35 10.56 21.89
N THR A 383 31.28 10.00 22.43
CA THR A 383 29.99 10.68 22.56
C THR A 383 29.83 11.18 23.98
N ILE A 384 29.89 12.51 24.14
CA ILE A 384 29.70 13.18 25.42
C ILE A 384 28.23 13.60 25.52
N ALA A 385 27.49 12.98 26.43
CA ALA A 385 26.07 13.27 26.65
C ALA A 385 25.83 13.78 28.08
N VAL A 386 25.18 14.94 28.20
CA VAL A 386 24.78 15.58 29.46
C VAL A 386 23.35 16.09 29.34
N GLY A 387 22.42 15.47 30.07
CA GLY A 387 20.99 15.75 29.95
C GLY A 387 20.49 15.52 28.52
N ASP A 388 19.80 16.53 27.96
CA ASP A 388 19.25 16.49 26.59
C ASP A 388 20.27 16.87 25.49
N ARG A 389 21.54 17.07 25.85
CA ARG A 389 22.60 17.41 24.89
C ARG A 389 23.56 16.25 24.73
N ALA A 390 23.82 15.87 23.48
CA ALA A 390 24.85 14.91 23.12
C ALA A 390 25.66 15.46 21.95
N ASP A 391 26.98 15.29 22.03
CA ASP A 391 27.91 15.66 20.96
C ASP A 391 28.91 14.52 20.77
N ALA A 392 29.10 14.08 19.53
CA ALA A 392 30.13 13.10 19.20
C ALA A 392 31.34 13.84 18.62
N THR A 393 32.52 13.54 19.12
CA THR A 393 33.73 14.30 18.84
C THR A 393 34.96 13.40 18.82
N ILE A 394 36.02 13.88 18.16
CA ILE A 394 37.35 13.28 18.20
C ILE A 394 38.26 14.05 19.16
N LEU A 395 38.94 13.32 20.04
CA LEU A 395 39.77 13.85 21.11
C LEU A 395 41.19 13.27 21.02
N GLY A 396 42.18 14.01 21.51
CA GLY A 396 43.52 13.48 21.75
C GLY A 396 44.64 14.33 21.18
N ARG A 397 45.87 13.81 21.32
CA ARG A 397 47.10 14.49 20.91
C ARG A 397 47.08 14.85 19.42
N THR A 398 46.66 13.92 18.58
CA THR A 398 46.62 14.07 17.11
C THR A 398 45.77 15.27 16.71
N VAL A 399 44.56 15.39 17.26
CA VAL A 399 43.63 16.51 17.03
C VAL A 399 44.24 17.85 17.48
N ASN A 400 44.80 17.88 18.70
CA ASN A 400 45.40 19.09 19.26
C ASN A 400 46.62 19.56 18.46
N VAL A 401 47.52 18.65 18.10
CA VAL A 401 48.69 18.97 17.27
C VAL A 401 48.26 19.45 15.90
N CYS A 402 47.27 18.81 15.26
CA CYS A 402 46.74 19.23 13.97
C CYS A 402 46.23 20.67 13.99
N ALA A 403 45.43 21.04 15.00
CA ALA A 403 44.93 22.41 15.17
C ALA A 403 46.06 23.42 15.30
N ARG A 404 47.14 23.06 16.01
CA ARG A 404 48.32 23.92 16.17
C ARG A 404 49.13 24.04 14.88
N LEU A 405 49.31 22.96 14.13
CA LEU A 405 49.94 23.01 12.80
C LEU A 405 49.17 23.96 11.87
N CYS A 406 47.84 23.86 11.84
CA CYS A 406 46.97 24.78 11.09
C CYS A 406 47.18 26.24 11.53
N GLY A 407 47.27 26.50 12.84
CA GLY A 407 47.55 27.83 13.38
C GLY A 407 48.88 28.44 12.90
N THR A 408 49.86 27.60 12.52
CA THR A 408 51.14 28.06 11.95
C THR A 408 51.13 28.18 10.42
N ALA A 409 50.08 27.69 9.75
CA ALA A 409 49.96 27.74 8.30
C ALA A 409 49.64 29.16 7.82
N ARG A 410 50.37 29.64 6.81
CA ARG A 410 50.03 30.89 6.12
C ARG A 410 48.92 30.66 5.09
N ALA A 411 48.40 31.75 4.53
CA ALA A 411 47.40 31.67 3.47
C ALA A 411 47.95 30.89 2.27
N GLY A 412 47.24 29.84 1.84
CA GLY A 412 47.66 29.01 0.73
C GLY A 412 48.71 27.94 1.10
N GLU A 413 48.91 27.67 2.40
CA GLU A 413 49.84 26.65 2.87
C GLU A 413 49.14 25.48 3.56
N ILE A 414 49.72 24.30 3.40
CA ILE A 414 49.44 23.12 4.21
C ILE A 414 50.65 22.89 5.12
N VAL A 415 50.42 22.71 6.41
CA VAL A 415 51.43 22.33 7.39
C VAL A 415 51.11 20.93 7.90
N ALA A 416 51.97 19.97 7.63
CA ALA A 416 51.82 18.58 8.04
C ALA A 416 52.99 18.14 8.90
N SER A 417 52.83 17.13 9.75
CA SER A 417 54.00 16.46 10.36
C SER A 417 54.93 15.91 9.28
N VAL A 418 56.25 15.99 9.45
CA VAL A 418 57.24 15.52 8.47
C VAL A 418 57.08 14.04 8.14
N ALA A 419 56.55 13.25 9.07
CA ALA A 419 56.26 11.83 8.87
C ALA A 419 55.18 11.58 7.82
N LEU A 420 54.30 12.55 7.55
CA LEU A 420 53.25 12.44 6.53
C LEU A 420 53.83 12.87 5.19
N VAL A 421 53.97 11.91 4.28
CA VAL A 421 54.46 12.15 2.91
C VAL A 421 53.26 12.40 1.99
N PRO A 422 53.20 13.55 1.27
CA PRO A 422 52.15 13.76 0.29
C PRO A 422 52.30 12.76 -0.88
N PRO A 423 51.19 12.25 -1.44
CA PRO A 423 51.26 11.36 -2.59
C PRO A 423 51.88 12.09 -3.80
N SER A 424 52.61 11.36 -4.64
CA SER A 424 53.28 11.93 -5.82
C SER A 424 52.32 12.56 -6.85
N THR A 425 51.04 12.19 -6.78
CA THR A 425 49.95 12.73 -7.61
C THR A 425 49.51 14.13 -7.17
N CYS A 426 49.79 14.50 -5.93
CA CYS A 426 49.45 15.81 -5.39
C CYS A 426 50.39 16.87 -5.98
N ARG A 427 49.83 17.94 -6.56
CA ARG A 427 50.60 19.11 -7.07
C ARG A 427 51.07 20.01 -5.93
N LEU A 428 51.75 19.43 -4.95
CA LEU A 428 52.28 20.09 -3.77
C LEU A 428 53.81 20.11 -3.86
N VAL A 429 54.40 21.26 -3.53
CA VAL A 429 55.85 21.42 -3.39
C VAL A 429 56.20 21.66 -1.94
N ASP A 430 57.24 20.97 -1.49
CA ASP A 430 57.82 21.16 -0.16
C ASP A 430 58.52 22.53 -0.10
N ALA A 431 57.97 23.40 0.74
CA ALA A 431 58.45 24.76 1.00
C ALA A 431 59.39 24.82 2.21
N GLY A 432 59.76 23.67 2.76
CA GLY A 432 60.72 23.53 3.85
C GLY A 432 60.16 22.76 5.05
N THR A 433 61.09 22.19 5.82
CA THR A 433 60.82 21.55 7.10
C THR A 433 61.33 22.40 8.24
N GLU A 434 60.56 22.49 9.31
CA GLU A 434 60.93 23.20 10.53
C GLU A 434 60.51 22.42 11.77
N THR A 435 61.20 22.69 12.89
CA THR A 435 60.85 22.12 14.18
C THR A 435 60.04 23.14 14.97
N LEU A 436 58.78 22.82 15.23
CA LEU A 436 57.83 23.70 15.91
C LEU A 436 57.69 23.32 17.39
N THR A 437 57.93 24.28 18.28
CA THR A 437 57.54 24.18 19.69
C THR A 437 56.09 24.63 19.84
N LEU A 438 55.18 23.66 19.99
CA LEU A 438 53.75 23.92 20.07
C LEU A 438 53.32 24.13 21.52
N LYS A 439 52.51 25.17 21.78
CA LYS A 439 52.00 25.46 23.13
C LYS A 439 51.25 24.25 23.70
N GLY A 440 51.69 23.79 24.87
CA GLY A 440 51.10 22.64 25.58
C GLY A 440 51.67 21.28 25.16
N HIS A 441 52.70 21.26 24.30
CA HIS A 441 53.39 20.03 23.89
C HIS A 441 54.84 20.08 24.38
N ARG A 442 55.30 19.01 25.05
CA ARG A 442 56.67 18.95 25.62
C ARG A 442 57.72 18.69 24.55
N ASP A 443 57.39 17.86 23.56
CA ASP A 443 58.32 17.47 22.51
C ASP A 443 58.13 18.36 21.27
N PRO A 444 59.21 18.87 20.66
CA PRO A 444 59.11 19.61 19.41
C PRO A 444 58.52 18.74 18.28
N VAL A 445 57.62 19.31 17.49
CA VAL A 445 57.01 18.63 16.35
C VAL A 445 57.73 19.06 15.09
N SER A 446 58.33 18.10 14.37
CA SER A 446 58.88 18.36 13.05
C SER A 446 57.74 18.47 12.04
N ALA A 447 57.59 19.63 11.42
CA ALA A 447 56.55 19.94 10.45
C ALA A 447 57.15 20.26 9.08
N ARG A 448 56.44 19.88 8.01
CA ARG A 448 56.71 20.32 6.65
C ARG A 448 55.66 21.31 6.19
N ARG A 449 56.09 22.29 5.40
CA ARG A 449 55.22 23.24 4.74
C ARG A 449 55.08 22.84 3.28
N LEU A 450 53.85 22.78 2.79
CA LEU A 450 53.54 22.45 1.41
C LEU A 450 52.73 23.59 0.79
N ARG A 451 53.00 23.87 -0.48
CA ARG A 451 52.26 24.85 -1.29
C ARG A 451 51.85 24.26 -2.63
N LEU A 452 50.79 24.79 -3.22
CA LEU A 452 50.39 24.42 -4.57
C LEU A 452 51.45 24.84 -5.60
N THR A 453 51.70 23.97 -6.57
CA THR A 453 52.41 24.36 -7.80
C THR A 453 51.45 24.89 -8.83
N PHE A 454 51.60 26.16 -9.18
CA PHE A 454 50.97 26.75 -10.36
C PHE A 454 51.91 26.56 -11.55
N GLY A 455 51.93 25.35 -12.12
CA GLY A 455 52.66 25.02 -13.33
C GLY A 455 51.71 24.82 -14.52
N ALA A 456 51.95 25.52 -15.63
CA ALA A 456 51.32 25.25 -16.93
C ALA A 456 51.44 23.75 -17.29
N PRO A 457 50.44 23.15 -17.96
CA PRO A 457 50.49 21.73 -18.29
C PRO A 457 51.67 21.48 -19.22
N THR A 458 52.75 20.92 -18.69
CA THR A 458 53.95 20.55 -19.44
C THR A 458 54.22 19.06 -19.23
N GLY A 459 54.39 18.35 -20.35
CA GLY A 459 54.61 16.90 -20.44
C GLY A 459 53.40 16.18 -21.05
N ARG A 460 53.11 16.33 -22.35
CA ARG A 460 53.76 15.65 -23.48
C ARG A 460 53.77 14.13 -23.29
N MET A 461 52.69 13.51 -23.77
CA MET A 461 52.59 12.06 -24.04
C MET A 461 53.77 11.61 -24.91
N PRO A 462 54.38 10.44 -24.69
CA PRO A 462 55.36 9.90 -25.62
C PRO A 462 54.69 9.64 -26.97
N ALA A 463 55.34 10.09 -28.03
CA ALA A 463 54.93 9.81 -29.40
C ALA A 463 54.96 8.29 -29.66
N ALA A 464 53.81 7.70 -29.94
CA ALA A 464 53.75 6.37 -30.54
C ALA A 464 54.17 6.50 -32.01
N ALA A 465 55.24 5.80 -32.38
CA ALA A 465 55.75 5.74 -33.74
C ALA A 465 54.76 5.04 -34.68
N HIS A 466 54.60 5.62 -35.87
CA HIS A 466 53.84 5.10 -37.00
C HIS A 466 54.73 4.21 -37.89
N GLU A 467 54.20 3.08 -38.37
CA GLU A 467 54.50 2.45 -39.68
C GLU A 467 53.36 1.46 -40.01
N ALA A 468 52.29 1.85 -40.73
CA ALA A 468 52.09 1.94 -42.19
C ALA A 468 51.74 0.60 -42.89
N PRO A 469 50.63 0.54 -43.66
CA PRO A 469 50.57 -0.29 -44.85
C PRO A 469 50.39 0.58 -46.10
N SER A 470 51.31 0.45 -47.05
CA SER A 470 51.15 0.97 -48.41
C SER A 470 51.38 -0.14 -49.43
N ARG A 471 50.50 -0.16 -50.43
CA ARG A 471 50.54 -0.77 -51.78
C ARG A 471 49.11 -1.19 -52.10
N GLY A 472 48.45 -0.75 -53.15
CA GLY A 472 48.82 0.01 -54.33
C GLY A 472 47.69 -0.20 -55.33
N ARG A 473 47.20 0.88 -55.93
CA ARG A 473 46.13 0.89 -56.96
C ARG A 473 46.70 0.34 -58.28
N PRO A 474 45.86 -0.21 -59.17
CA PRO A 474 45.33 0.60 -60.29
C PRO A 474 43.88 0.19 -60.63
N LEU A 475 43.08 0.73 -61.55
CA LEU A 475 42.99 1.93 -62.40
C LEU A 475 41.51 1.97 -62.86
N ARG A 476 41.07 3.12 -63.36
CA ARG A 476 39.70 3.45 -63.80
C ARG A 476 39.20 2.69 -65.05
N ALA A 477 37.89 2.44 -65.08
CA ALA A 477 36.96 2.66 -66.20
C ALA A 477 35.56 2.76 -65.55
N GLY A 478 34.62 3.63 -65.89
CA GLY A 478 34.35 4.37 -67.11
C GLY A 478 32.83 4.32 -67.29
N ALA A 479 32.19 5.50 -67.21
CA ALA A 479 30.80 5.88 -67.48
C ALA A 479 29.77 4.83 -67.98
N GLY A 480 28.56 4.89 -67.39
CA GLY A 480 27.33 4.36 -67.96
C GLY A 480 26.10 5.00 -67.30
N VAL A 481 25.45 5.91 -68.03
CA VAL A 481 24.23 6.68 -67.68
C VAL A 481 22.99 5.95 -68.20
N ALA A 482 21.87 5.98 -67.45
CA ALA A 482 20.45 6.07 -67.87
C ALA A 482 19.54 5.45 -66.78
N ILE A 483 18.79 6.24 -65.98
CA ILE A 483 17.42 6.78 -66.20
C ILE A 483 16.35 5.72 -66.54
N THR A 484 15.45 5.47 -65.59
CA THR A 484 13.96 5.38 -65.64
C THR A 484 13.51 4.84 -64.26
N GLY A 485 12.53 5.30 -63.50
CA GLY A 485 11.33 6.11 -63.76
C GLY A 485 10.08 5.33 -63.27
N ARG A 486 9.32 5.89 -62.30
CA ARG A 486 7.95 5.51 -61.82
C ARG A 486 7.79 4.19 -61.02
N ALA A 487 6.85 4.01 -60.08
CA ALA A 487 5.70 4.76 -59.53
C ALA A 487 5.47 4.30 -58.06
N VAL A 488 5.18 5.17 -57.09
CA VAL A 488 3.84 5.50 -56.52
C VAL A 488 2.90 4.29 -56.33
N GLU A 489 2.66 3.91 -55.08
CA GLU A 489 1.31 3.63 -54.59
C GLU A 489 1.22 3.77 -53.06
N THR A 490 0.12 4.38 -52.63
CA THR A 490 -0.21 4.82 -51.27
C THR A 490 -1.54 4.22 -50.84
N LEU A 491 -1.72 4.12 -49.51
CA LEU A 491 -2.98 4.02 -48.73
C LEU A 491 -3.64 2.62 -48.60
N PRO A 492 -4.55 2.40 -47.61
CA PRO A 492 -5.18 3.38 -46.70
C PRO A 492 -5.20 3.04 -45.19
N ARG A 493 -5.59 4.08 -44.44
CA ARG A 493 -6.11 4.14 -43.07
C ARG A 493 -7.64 4.18 -43.14
N GLU A 494 -8.31 3.51 -42.20
CA GLU A 494 -9.71 3.64 -41.76
C GLU A 494 -9.75 2.99 -40.35
N VAL A 495 -10.43 3.43 -39.29
CA VAL A 495 -11.45 4.47 -39.00
C VAL A 495 -11.14 5.05 -37.61
#